data_AF-A0A0S8I397-F1
#
_entry.id   AF-A0A0S8I397-F1
#
_cell.length_a   1.000
_cell.length_b   1.000
_cell.length_c   1.000
_cell.angle_alpha   90.00
_cell.angle_beta   90.00
_cell.angle_gamma   90.00
#
_symmetry.space_group_name_H-M   'P 1'
#
loop_
_entity.id
_entity.type
_entity.pdbx_description
1 polymer ?
#
loop_
_entity_poly.entity_id
_entity_poly.type
_entity_poly.pdbx_seq_one_letter_code
_entity_poly.pdbx_strand_id
1 'polypeptide(L)'
;MMNAWRLLEVTYDSLAEHEPLRRALIEVRNRRGEGAENTLLCFSVRRPCVQLGEFQDIDEELDLEECRRRGVDISRRVGGGGCIYYDDRTRFAVALCDRGTFPDLEEAAKAWQGEVVTGTLRSLGAKEAWYRHIGDVQIGQNKVSGLGTALIENTLYLGSFMNIGTPRVEVAQKVLKIPPEKFADKAVSKLDEYVTSIEKVTGRLPSWEEFKEAVRQNLERVFGVKVRPGEIDPEEKVVFQELRPVYTSEEWIYKRSSNRRFGELPDGIRTGKNRRKARKLVIARVAVDAQGRIYRAMLAGDFFIQPAGALEEMEKSLHGAEALDEEGIQRILGDALARLKAQTPMLTAEDFALPVIQAVKEAMGKNRSL
;
A
#
# COMPACT_ATOMS: atom_id res chain seq x y z
N MET A 1 31.58 -17.89 -4.34
CA MET A 1 30.23 -18.18 -4.90
C MET A 1 29.19 -17.16 -4.37
N MET A 2 29.49 -15.86 -4.40
CA MET A 2 28.70 -14.83 -3.68
C MET A 2 27.65 -14.08 -4.52
N ASN A 3 27.46 -14.41 -5.81
CA ASN A 3 26.55 -13.67 -6.72
C ASN A 3 25.32 -14.49 -7.17
N ALA A 4 24.82 -15.41 -6.35
CA ALA A 4 23.63 -16.19 -6.67
C ALA A 4 22.44 -15.73 -5.83
N TRP A 5 21.32 -15.41 -6.48
CA TRP A 5 20.02 -15.14 -5.86
C TRP A 5 19.15 -16.38 -5.98
N ARG A 6 18.33 -16.66 -4.96
CA ARG A 6 17.31 -17.70 -5.05
C ARG A 6 16.01 -17.15 -5.64
N LEU A 7 15.37 -17.93 -6.50
CA LEU A 7 14.04 -17.68 -7.04
C LEU A 7 13.02 -18.47 -6.21
N LEU A 8 12.08 -17.75 -5.61
CA LEU A 8 10.89 -18.30 -5.00
C LEU A 8 9.69 -18.07 -5.92
N GLU A 9 8.89 -19.11 -6.09
CA GLU A 9 7.68 -19.07 -6.89
C GLU A 9 6.47 -19.41 -6.02
N VAL A 10 5.48 -18.52 -6.00
CA VAL A 10 4.29 -18.73 -5.16
C VAL A 10 3.02 -18.40 -5.94
N THR A 11 2.02 -19.26 -5.84
CA THR A 11 0.66 -18.95 -6.30
C THR A 11 -0.23 -18.98 -5.07
N TYR A 12 -0.67 -17.80 -4.64
CA TYR A 12 -1.55 -17.68 -3.49
C TYR A 12 -3.01 -17.91 -3.90
N ASP A 13 -3.78 -18.57 -3.04
CA ASP A 13 -5.24 -18.53 -3.19
C ASP A 13 -5.76 -17.11 -2.92
N SER A 14 -5.18 -16.43 -1.93
CA SER A 14 -5.51 -15.07 -1.49
C SER A 14 -4.26 -14.23 -1.21
N LEU A 15 -4.26 -12.96 -1.60
CA LEU A 15 -3.16 -12.04 -1.28
C LEU A 15 -3.00 -11.77 0.22
N ALA A 16 -3.99 -12.13 1.04
CA ALA A 16 -3.87 -12.09 2.50
C ALA A 16 -2.69 -12.93 3.01
N GLU A 17 -2.29 -13.98 2.29
CA GLU A 17 -1.14 -14.82 2.65
C GLU A 17 0.21 -14.27 2.17
N HIS A 18 0.19 -13.28 1.27
CA HIS A 18 1.42 -12.68 0.78
C HIS A 18 2.13 -11.85 1.83
N GLU A 19 1.39 -11.01 2.56
CA GLU A 19 1.96 -10.14 3.59
C GLU A 19 2.73 -10.90 4.68
N PRO A 20 2.19 -11.97 5.30
CA PRO A 20 2.95 -12.74 6.29
C PRO A 20 4.21 -13.39 5.69
N LEU A 21 4.17 -13.91 4.45
CA LEU A 21 5.36 -14.50 3.84
C LEU A 21 6.41 -13.42 3.55
N ARG A 22 5.99 -12.30 2.97
CA ARG A 22 6.85 -11.14 2.71
C ARG A 22 7.57 -10.69 3.99
N ARG A 23 6.82 -10.58 5.10
CA ARG A 23 7.39 -10.22 6.40
C ARG A 23 8.35 -11.28 6.94
N ALA A 24 8.01 -12.56 6.81
CA ALA A 24 8.89 -13.64 7.24
C ALA A 24 10.24 -13.65 6.48
N LEU A 25 10.22 -13.47 5.16
CA LEU A 25 11.43 -13.37 4.34
C LEU A 25 12.32 -12.21 4.77
N ILE A 26 11.73 -11.04 5.04
CA ILE A 26 12.46 -9.83 5.44
C ILE A 26 13.01 -9.96 6.86
N GLU A 27 12.21 -10.48 7.79
CA GLU A 27 12.59 -10.68 9.19
C GLU A 27 13.76 -11.65 9.32
N VAL A 28 13.67 -12.83 8.68
CA VAL A 28 14.74 -13.82 8.70
C VAL A 28 16.01 -13.28 8.04
N ARG A 29 15.86 -12.54 6.92
CA ARG A 29 16.99 -11.85 6.29
C ARG A 29 17.65 -10.86 7.26
N ASN A 30 16.86 -10.02 7.93
CA ASN A 30 17.39 -9.02 8.87
C ASN A 30 18.12 -9.67 10.05
N ARG A 31 17.63 -10.81 10.57
CA ARG A 31 18.31 -11.60 11.62
C ARG A 31 19.66 -12.14 11.15
N ARG A 32 19.76 -12.56 9.89
CA ARG A 32 21.00 -13.07 9.29
C ARG A 32 22.00 -11.95 8.98
N GLY A 33 21.52 -10.73 8.75
CA GLY A 33 22.33 -9.54 8.52
C GLY A 33 22.81 -9.38 7.08
N GLU A 34 23.78 -8.47 6.89
CA GLU A 34 24.36 -8.15 5.59
C GLU A 34 24.98 -9.41 4.95
N GLY A 35 24.75 -9.62 3.65
CA GLY A 35 25.23 -10.80 2.93
C GLY A 35 24.33 -12.03 3.07
N ALA A 36 23.19 -11.91 3.76
CA ALA A 36 22.14 -12.92 3.68
C ALA A 36 21.71 -13.17 2.23
N GLU A 37 21.32 -14.41 1.91
CA GLU A 37 20.98 -14.78 0.53
C GLU A 37 19.86 -13.90 -0.06
N ASN A 38 20.13 -13.28 -1.21
CA ASN A 38 19.18 -12.43 -1.90
C ASN A 38 18.06 -13.27 -2.54
N THR A 39 16.86 -12.72 -2.56
CA THR A 39 15.66 -13.42 -3.00
C THR A 39 14.97 -12.66 -4.13
N LEU A 40 14.72 -13.33 -5.25
CA LEU A 40 13.71 -12.95 -6.22
C LEU A 40 12.45 -13.76 -5.91
N LEU A 41 11.35 -13.12 -5.54
CA LEU A 41 10.05 -13.73 -5.35
C LEU A 41 9.14 -13.35 -6.52
N CYS A 42 8.74 -14.34 -7.32
CA CYS A 42 7.70 -14.19 -8.34
C CYS A 42 6.41 -14.82 -7.82
N PHE A 43 5.30 -14.07 -7.83
CA PHE A 43 4.03 -14.64 -7.40
C PHE A 43 2.81 -14.18 -8.20
N SER A 44 1.71 -14.91 -8.02
CA SER A 44 0.39 -14.59 -8.54
C SER A 44 -0.69 -14.91 -7.50
N VAL A 45 -1.92 -14.46 -7.76
CA VAL A 45 -3.10 -14.75 -6.94
C VAL A 45 -4.14 -15.47 -7.79
N ARG A 46 -4.88 -16.42 -7.21
CA ARG A 46 -5.96 -17.11 -7.92
C ARG A 46 -7.29 -16.37 -7.86
N ARG A 47 -7.56 -15.68 -6.75
CA ARG A 47 -8.81 -14.94 -6.55
C ARG A 47 -8.59 -13.43 -6.67
N PRO A 48 -9.59 -12.70 -7.18
CA PRO A 48 -9.60 -11.25 -7.06
C PRO A 48 -9.41 -10.82 -5.61
N CYS A 49 -8.64 -9.78 -5.40
CA CYS A 49 -8.41 -9.24 -4.08
C CYS A 49 -8.18 -7.73 -4.13
N VAL A 50 -8.39 -7.09 -2.99
CA VAL A 50 -8.00 -5.71 -2.74
C VAL A 50 -6.98 -5.69 -1.61
N GLN A 51 -5.96 -4.85 -1.76
CA GLN A 51 -4.93 -4.64 -0.75
C GLN A 51 -4.95 -3.20 -0.25
N LEU A 52 -5.39 -3.02 1.00
CA LEU A 52 -5.38 -1.75 1.71
C LEU A 52 -3.95 -1.39 2.14
N GLY A 53 -3.61 -0.11 2.06
CA GLY A 53 -2.48 0.44 2.81
C GLY A 53 -2.79 0.44 4.30
N GLU A 54 -1.74 0.42 5.13
CA GLU A 54 -1.87 0.22 6.58
C GLU A 54 -2.83 1.22 7.25
N PHE A 55 -2.79 2.48 6.83
CA PHE A 55 -3.53 3.58 7.46
C PHE A 55 -4.83 3.94 6.76
N GLN A 56 -5.24 3.19 5.73
CA GLN A 56 -6.49 3.46 5.01
C GLN A 56 -7.71 2.94 5.78
N ASP A 57 -8.77 3.73 5.83
CA ASP A 57 -10.05 3.29 6.39
C ASP A 57 -10.74 2.33 5.42
N ILE A 58 -10.96 1.10 5.87
CA ILE A 58 -11.61 0.07 5.05
C ILE A 58 -13.02 0.51 4.60
N ASP A 59 -13.74 1.25 5.44
CA ASP A 59 -15.12 1.66 5.18
C ASP A 59 -15.21 2.80 4.15
N GLU A 60 -14.17 3.62 4.04
CA GLU A 60 -14.07 4.70 3.05
C GLU A 60 -13.52 4.21 1.70
N GLU A 61 -12.70 3.15 1.70
CA GLU A 61 -12.07 2.66 0.47
C GLU A 61 -12.86 1.55 -0.24
N LEU A 62 -13.65 0.75 0.50
CA LEU A 62 -14.27 -0.45 -0.05
C LEU A 62 -15.79 -0.50 0.14
N ASP A 63 -16.47 -1.07 -0.85
CA ASP A 63 -17.80 -1.64 -0.69
C ASP A 63 -17.67 -3.10 -0.22
N LEU A 64 -17.80 -3.30 1.09
CA LEU A 64 -17.59 -4.60 1.73
C LEU A 64 -18.65 -5.65 1.35
N GLU A 65 -19.88 -5.22 1.05
CA GLU A 65 -20.93 -6.13 0.61
C GLU A 65 -20.65 -6.61 -0.81
N GLU A 66 -20.22 -5.70 -1.69
CA GLU A 66 -19.84 -6.04 -3.05
C GLU A 66 -18.59 -6.92 -3.10
N CYS A 67 -17.60 -6.65 -2.25
CA CYS A 67 -16.44 -7.54 -2.09
C CYS A 67 -16.89 -8.97 -1.76
N ARG A 68 -17.77 -9.14 -0.76
CA ARG A 68 -18.30 -10.45 -0.36
C ARG A 68 -19.09 -11.11 -1.49
N ARG A 69 -20.00 -10.37 -2.14
CA ARG A 69 -20.88 -10.89 -3.20
C ARG A 69 -20.09 -11.39 -4.42
N ARG A 70 -18.95 -10.77 -4.72
CA ARG A 70 -18.09 -11.11 -5.86
C ARG A 70 -16.93 -12.04 -5.52
N GLY A 71 -16.77 -12.43 -4.25
CA GLY A 71 -15.63 -13.23 -3.81
C GLY A 71 -14.30 -12.50 -3.97
N VAL A 72 -14.28 -11.18 -3.74
CA VAL A 72 -13.05 -10.39 -3.71
C VAL A 72 -12.49 -10.40 -2.29
N ASP A 73 -11.32 -10.99 -2.12
CA ASP A 73 -10.64 -11.06 -0.83
C ASP A 73 -10.09 -9.69 -0.42
N ILE A 74 -10.03 -9.44 0.88
CA ILE A 74 -9.51 -8.19 1.44
C ILE A 74 -8.25 -8.49 2.24
N SER A 75 -7.18 -7.78 1.93
CA SER A 75 -5.92 -7.82 2.67
C SER A 75 -5.46 -6.41 3.02
N ARG A 76 -4.56 -6.31 4.01
CA ARG A 76 -3.91 -5.06 4.40
C ARG A 76 -2.41 -5.29 4.51
N ARG A 77 -1.61 -4.40 3.93
CA ARG A 77 -0.14 -4.47 4.00
C ARG A 77 0.42 -3.57 5.09
N VAL A 78 1.61 -3.88 5.59
CA VAL A 78 2.42 -2.94 6.39
C VAL A 78 2.94 -1.83 5.48
N GLY A 79 2.84 -0.59 5.94
CA GLY A 79 3.19 0.61 5.20
C GLY A 79 2.01 1.26 4.47
N GLY A 80 2.21 2.53 4.13
CA GLY A 80 1.22 3.41 3.53
C GLY A 80 0.90 3.12 2.05
N GLY A 81 0.37 4.15 1.39
CA GLY A 81 -0.04 4.10 -0.02
C GLY A 81 -1.51 3.72 -0.21
N GLY A 82 -2.00 3.85 -1.44
CA GLY A 82 -3.40 3.64 -1.77
C GLY A 82 -3.83 2.17 -1.79
N CYS A 83 -5.15 1.98 -1.90
CA CYS A 83 -5.77 0.67 -2.04
C CYS A 83 -5.65 0.25 -3.50
N ILE A 84 -5.31 -1.02 -3.73
CA ILE A 84 -5.09 -1.55 -5.08
C ILE A 84 -5.89 -2.84 -5.24
N TYR A 85 -6.54 -2.98 -6.40
CA TYR A 85 -7.21 -4.20 -6.83
C TYR A 85 -6.26 -5.05 -7.67
N TYR A 86 -6.27 -6.35 -7.44
CA TYR A 86 -5.53 -7.35 -8.19
C TYR A 86 -6.41 -8.56 -8.48
N ASP A 87 -6.09 -9.29 -9.53
CA ASP A 87 -6.68 -10.59 -9.80
C ASP A 87 -5.67 -11.52 -10.49
N ASP A 88 -6.14 -12.68 -10.94
CA ASP A 88 -5.37 -13.71 -11.67
C ASP A 88 -4.73 -13.24 -12.98
N ARG A 89 -4.99 -12.00 -13.41
CA ARG A 89 -4.35 -11.35 -14.58
C ARG A 89 -3.11 -10.54 -14.20
N THR A 90 -2.92 -10.27 -12.91
CA THR A 90 -1.75 -9.55 -12.38
C THR A 90 -0.70 -10.53 -11.86
N ARG A 91 0.57 -10.26 -12.17
CA ARG A 91 1.73 -11.00 -11.65
C ARG A 91 2.65 -10.06 -10.92
N PHE A 92 3.43 -10.60 -10.01
CA PHE A 92 4.29 -9.82 -9.13
C PHE A 92 5.71 -10.33 -9.19
N ALA A 93 6.65 -9.40 -9.07
CA ALA A 93 8.06 -9.68 -8.85
C ALA A 93 8.54 -8.82 -7.68
N VAL A 94 9.31 -9.43 -6.78
CA VAL A 94 9.90 -8.77 -5.62
C VAL A 94 11.36 -9.18 -5.50
N ALA A 95 12.26 -8.20 -5.42
CA ALA A 95 13.64 -8.39 -5.03
C ALA A 95 13.84 -8.00 -3.56
N LEU A 96 14.46 -8.90 -2.79
CA LEU A 96 14.95 -8.66 -1.44
C LEU A 96 16.47 -8.79 -1.44
N CYS A 97 17.16 -7.68 -1.18
CA CYS A 97 18.61 -7.62 -1.16
C CYS A 97 19.13 -6.71 -0.03
N ASP A 98 20.44 -6.58 0.08
CA ASP A 98 21.06 -5.78 1.13
C ASP A 98 20.75 -4.30 0.95
N ARG A 99 20.61 -3.59 2.07
CA ARG A 99 20.42 -2.13 2.10
C ARG A 99 21.47 -1.37 1.29
N GLY A 100 22.70 -1.89 1.24
CA GLY A 100 23.84 -1.28 0.56
C GLY A 100 23.92 -1.58 -0.94
N THR A 101 22.96 -2.33 -1.51
CA THR A 101 22.96 -2.68 -2.94
C THR A 101 22.92 -1.45 -3.84
N PHE A 102 22.27 -0.37 -3.40
CA PHE A 102 22.19 0.91 -4.09
C PHE A 102 22.49 2.06 -3.12
N PRO A 103 22.98 3.21 -3.61
CA PRO A 103 23.31 4.35 -2.76
C PRO A 103 22.09 4.95 -2.04
N ASP A 104 20.93 4.92 -2.70
CA ASP A 104 19.66 5.41 -2.18
C ASP A 104 18.45 4.70 -2.82
N LEU A 105 17.25 5.03 -2.34
CA LEU A 105 16.01 4.44 -2.84
C LEU A 105 15.64 4.90 -4.26
N GLU A 106 16.15 6.04 -4.72
CA GLU A 106 15.88 6.57 -6.05
C GLU A 106 16.61 5.74 -7.11
N GLU A 107 17.90 5.50 -6.90
CA GLU A 107 18.71 4.63 -7.76
C GLU A 107 18.21 3.19 -7.72
N ALA A 108 17.82 2.69 -6.54
CA ALA A 108 17.19 1.38 -6.44
C ALA A 108 15.88 1.29 -7.24
N ALA A 109 15.05 2.33 -7.20
CA ALA A 109 13.81 2.41 -7.98
C ALA A 109 14.07 2.50 -9.49
N LYS A 110 15.11 3.22 -9.92
CA LYS A 110 15.52 3.29 -11.34
C LYS A 110 15.99 1.94 -11.85
N ALA A 111 16.87 1.26 -11.12
CA ALA A 111 17.35 -0.07 -11.50
C ALA A 111 16.19 -1.09 -11.55
N TRP A 112 15.33 -1.11 -10.53
CA TRP A 112 14.21 -2.05 -10.48
C TRP A 112 13.11 -1.72 -11.49
N GLN A 113 12.47 -0.56 -11.34
CA GLN A 113 11.29 -0.21 -12.14
C GLN A 113 11.68 0.24 -13.55
N GLY A 114 12.73 1.05 -13.65
CA GLY A 114 13.24 1.59 -14.91
C GLY A 114 13.91 0.56 -15.80
N GLU A 115 14.59 -0.43 -15.24
CA GLU A 115 15.31 -1.43 -16.03
C GLU A 115 14.73 -2.84 -15.92
N VAL A 116 14.60 -3.42 -14.72
CA VAL A 116 14.15 -4.81 -14.58
C VAL A 116 12.70 -4.97 -15.02
N VAL A 117 11.78 -4.19 -14.46
CA VAL A 117 10.34 -4.28 -14.73
C VAL A 117 10.02 -3.80 -16.15
N THR A 118 10.56 -2.65 -16.55
CA THR A 118 10.36 -2.13 -17.92
C THR A 118 10.95 -3.09 -18.96
N GLY A 119 12.15 -3.62 -18.71
CA GLY A 119 12.78 -4.64 -19.56
C GLY A 119 11.96 -5.92 -19.64
N THR A 120 11.37 -6.37 -18.52
CA THR A 120 10.46 -7.53 -18.48
C THR A 120 9.26 -7.31 -19.39
N LEU A 121 8.57 -6.17 -19.27
CA LEU A 121 7.40 -5.85 -20.09
C LEU A 121 7.75 -5.78 -21.59
N ARG A 122 8.93 -5.23 -21.92
CA ARG A 122 9.46 -5.20 -23.30
C ARG A 122 9.81 -6.58 -23.85
N SER A 123 10.39 -7.45 -23.02
CA SER A 123 10.66 -8.85 -23.37
C SER A 123 9.37 -9.62 -23.66
N LEU A 124 8.28 -9.31 -22.93
CA LEU A 124 6.96 -9.91 -23.13
C LEU A 124 6.16 -9.33 -24.31
N GLY A 125 6.68 -8.32 -25.00
CA GLY A 125 6.13 -7.79 -26.26
C GLY A 125 5.69 -6.34 -26.21
N ALA A 126 5.58 -5.70 -25.05
CA ALA A 126 5.26 -4.28 -24.94
C ALA A 126 6.50 -3.41 -25.17
N LYS A 127 6.94 -3.28 -26.43
CA LYS A 127 8.18 -2.59 -26.80
C LYS A 127 8.21 -1.12 -26.37
N GLU A 128 7.06 -0.45 -26.42
CA GLU A 128 6.90 0.95 -26.01
C GLU A 128 6.72 1.17 -24.51
N ALA A 129 6.91 0.14 -23.67
CA ALA A 129 6.86 0.31 -22.22
C ALA A 129 7.97 1.26 -21.75
N TRP A 130 7.64 2.21 -20.88
CA TRP A 130 8.59 3.21 -20.35
C TRP A 130 8.29 3.57 -18.89
N TYR A 131 9.34 3.95 -18.17
CA TYR A 131 9.26 4.28 -16.75
C TYR A 131 9.00 5.77 -16.52
N ARG A 132 7.87 6.09 -15.89
CA ARG A 132 7.53 7.43 -15.46
C ARG A 132 8.06 7.65 -14.03
N HIS A 133 9.25 8.24 -13.94
CA HIS A 133 9.90 8.50 -12.67
C HIS A 133 9.23 9.65 -11.89
N ILE A 134 8.98 9.53 -10.58
CA ILE A 134 9.02 8.32 -9.75
C ILE A 134 7.68 7.58 -9.87
N GLY A 135 7.71 6.24 -9.95
CA GLY A 135 6.52 5.43 -9.68
C GLY A 135 6.23 4.35 -10.72
N ASP A 136 5.48 4.70 -11.76
CA ASP A 136 4.76 3.73 -12.58
C ASP A 136 5.48 3.41 -13.89
N VAL A 137 5.25 2.21 -14.43
CA VAL A 137 5.59 1.92 -15.83
C VAL A 137 4.33 2.01 -16.66
N GLN A 138 4.46 2.66 -17.81
CA GLN A 138 3.37 2.98 -18.71
C GLN A 138 3.63 2.38 -20.09
N ILE A 139 2.55 2.13 -20.83
CA ILE A 139 2.57 1.90 -22.27
C ILE A 139 1.70 2.99 -22.88
N GLY A 140 2.29 3.86 -23.70
CA GLY A 140 1.66 5.13 -24.03
C GLY A 140 1.44 5.96 -22.75
N GLN A 141 0.18 6.34 -22.48
CA GLN A 141 -0.20 7.08 -21.26
C GLN A 141 -0.79 6.18 -20.15
N ASN A 142 -1.01 4.90 -20.44
CA ASN A 142 -1.75 4.00 -19.56
C ASN A 142 -0.80 3.22 -18.65
N LYS A 143 -1.16 3.07 -17.37
CA LYS A 143 -0.37 2.36 -16.37
C LYS A 143 -0.44 0.84 -16.58
N VAL A 144 0.71 0.16 -16.59
CA VAL A 144 0.79 -1.32 -16.68
C VAL A 144 1.41 -1.96 -15.42
N SER A 145 2.17 -1.18 -14.65
CA SER A 145 2.84 -1.62 -13.43
C SER A 145 2.99 -0.46 -12.45
N GLY A 146 3.02 -0.78 -11.16
CA GLY A 146 3.38 0.16 -10.09
C GLY A 146 4.46 -0.42 -9.18
N LEU A 147 5.10 0.48 -8.43
CA LEU A 147 6.26 0.21 -7.58
C LEU A 147 5.92 0.32 -6.09
N GLY A 148 6.50 -0.58 -5.30
CA GLY A 148 6.75 -0.41 -3.87
C GLY A 148 8.23 -0.61 -3.58
N THR A 149 8.94 0.49 -3.26
CA THR A 149 10.32 0.44 -2.78
C THR A 149 10.37 0.86 -1.32
N ALA A 150 11.06 0.09 -0.48
CA ALA A 150 11.23 0.40 0.93
C ALA A 150 12.57 -0.11 1.46
N LEU A 151 13.14 0.61 2.42
CA LEU A 151 14.21 0.10 3.26
C LEU A 151 13.63 -0.33 4.60
N ILE A 152 13.82 -1.60 4.97
CA ILE A 152 13.32 -2.19 6.21
C ILE A 152 14.53 -2.78 6.94
N GLU A 153 15.08 -1.98 7.85
CA GLU A 153 16.35 -2.26 8.55
C GLU A 153 17.49 -2.53 7.55
N ASN A 154 17.99 -3.77 7.47
CA ASN A 154 19.07 -4.15 6.56
C ASN A 154 18.57 -4.66 5.20
N THR A 155 17.25 -4.75 5.01
CA THR A 155 16.66 -5.27 3.78
C THR A 155 16.12 -4.16 2.89
N LEU A 156 16.63 -4.10 1.66
CA LEU A 156 16.04 -3.36 0.57
C LEU A 156 14.94 -4.20 -0.09
N TYR A 157 13.71 -3.69 -0.07
CA TYR A 157 12.54 -4.25 -0.72
C TYR A 157 12.26 -3.51 -2.03
N LEU A 158 12.18 -4.26 -3.13
CA LEU A 158 11.88 -3.76 -4.47
C LEU A 158 10.76 -4.61 -5.07
N GLY A 159 9.51 -4.17 -4.94
CA GLY A 159 8.35 -4.95 -5.36
C GLY A 159 7.52 -4.25 -6.42
N SER A 160 7.10 -4.98 -7.44
CA SER A 160 6.22 -4.46 -8.49
C SER A 160 5.17 -5.47 -8.90
N PHE A 161 3.95 -4.97 -9.11
CA PHE A 161 2.91 -5.71 -9.83
C PHE A 161 3.02 -5.38 -11.33
N MET A 162 2.61 -6.31 -12.18
CA MET A 162 2.56 -6.16 -13.64
C MET A 162 1.27 -6.77 -14.17
N ASN A 163 0.50 -5.99 -14.92
CA ASN A 163 -0.71 -6.46 -15.58
C ASN A 163 -0.31 -7.23 -16.84
N ILE A 164 -0.16 -8.55 -16.69
CA ILE A 164 0.19 -9.43 -17.81
C ILE A 164 -1.06 -9.72 -18.64
N GLY A 165 -2.15 -10.10 -17.97
CA GLY A 165 -3.48 -10.07 -18.54
C GLY A 165 -4.20 -8.76 -18.24
N THR A 166 -5.31 -8.52 -18.93
CA THR A 166 -6.17 -7.37 -18.68
C THR A 166 -6.95 -7.56 -17.37
N PRO A 167 -6.72 -6.74 -16.32
CA PRO A 167 -7.45 -6.87 -15.06
C PRO A 167 -8.95 -6.63 -15.26
N ARG A 168 -9.78 -7.27 -14.41
CA ARG A 168 -11.24 -7.07 -14.41
C ARG A 168 -11.63 -5.72 -13.81
N VAL A 169 -11.46 -4.65 -14.58
CA VAL A 169 -11.69 -3.26 -14.17
C VAL A 169 -13.14 -3.03 -13.72
N GLU A 170 -14.10 -3.71 -14.33
CA GLU A 170 -15.52 -3.66 -13.99
C GLU A 170 -15.80 -4.19 -12.58
N VAL A 171 -15.03 -5.17 -12.10
CA VAL A 171 -15.11 -5.65 -10.72
C VAL A 171 -14.49 -4.61 -9.78
N ALA A 172 -13.30 -4.11 -10.14
CA ALA A 172 -12.61 -3.08 -9.36
C ALA A 172 -13.48 -1.84 -9.13
N GLN A 173 -14.16 -1.34 -10.16
CA GLN A 173 -15.07 -0.18 -10.07
C GLN A 173 -16.27 -0.39 -9.14
N LYS A 174 -16.65 -1.64 -8.90
CA LYS A 174 -17.79 -1.98 -8.03
C LYS A 174 -17.36 -2.14 -6.57
N VAL A 175 -16.16 -2.69 -6.34
CA VAL A 175 -15.66 -2.94 -4.97
C VAL A 175 -14.88 -1.78 -4.38
N LEU A 176 -14.26 -0.93 -5.21
CA LEU A 176 -13.51 0.23 -4.76
C LEU A 176 -14.42 1.47 -4.71
N LYS A 177 -14.48 2.14 -3.56
CA LYS A 177 -15.07 3.46 -3.40
C LYS A 177 -14.06 4.50 -3.85
N ILE A 178 -13.98 4.75 -5.15
CA ILE A 178 -13.03 5.72 -5.72
C ILE A 178 -13.63 7.12 -5.58
N PRO A 179 -13.03 8.03 -4.77
CA PRO A 179 -13.51 9.40 -4.67
C PRO A 179 -13.36 10.12 -6.02
N PRO A 180 -14.30 11.01 -6.41
CA PRO A 180 -14.21 11.76 -7.65
C PRO A 180 -12.89 12.52 -7.80
N GLU A 181 -12.35 13.07 -6.70
CA GLU A 181 -11.06 13.79 -6.70
C GLU A 181 -9.85 12.93 -7.12
N LYS A 182 -9.90 11.58 -7.04
CA LYS A 182 -8.78 10.73 -7.52
C LYS A 182 -8.64 10.75 -9.05
N PHE A 183 -9.65 11.22 -9.78
CA PHE A 183 -9.60 11.40 -11.24
C PHE A 183 -9.29 12.84 -11.66
N ALA A 184 -9.42 13.83 -10.76
CA ALA A 184 -9.27 15.24 -11.12
C ALA A 184 -7.87 15.59 -11.68
N ASP A 185 -6.82 14.94 -11.17
CA ASP A 185 -5.43 15.16 -11.60
C ASP A 185 -5.00 14.27 -12.79
N LYS A 186 -5.87 13.36 -13.23
CA LYS A 186 -5.56 12.39 -14.29
C LYS A 186 -6.39 12.77 -15.50
N ALA A 187 -5.77 12.92 -16.67
CA ALA A 187 -6.42 13.29 -17.94
C ALA A 187 -7.36 12.19 -18.50
N VAL A 188 -7.95 11.39 -17.61
CA VAL A 188 -8.66 10.16 -17.91
C VAL A 188 -9.93 10.11 -17.06
N SER A 189 -11.07 9.92 -17.73
CA SER A 189 -12.39 9.95 -17.09
C SER A 189 -12.80 8.61 -16.48
N LYS A 190 -12.16 7.51 -16.88
CA LYS A 190 -12.52 6.14 -16.48
C LYS A 190 -11.31 5.25 -16.16
N LEU A 191 -11.48 4.27 -15.27
CA LEU A 191 -10.40 3.40 -14.80
C LEU A 191 -9.80 2.49 -15.89
N ASP A 192 -10.62 2.09 -16.88
CA ASP A 192 -10.25 1.26 -18.04
C ASP A 192 -9.38 2.01 -19.07
N GLU A 193 -9.52 3.33 -19.11
CA GLU A 193 -8.66 4.25 -19.85
C GLU A 193 -7.37 4.56 -19.06
N TYR A 194 -7.29 4.30 -17.75
CA TYR A 194 -6.09 4.59 -16.95
C TYR A 194 -5.11 3.41 -16.89
N VAL A 195 -5.63 2.18 -16.96
CA VAL A 195 -4.86 0.94 -16.81
C VAL A 195 -4.78 0.17 -18.13
N THR A 196 -3.64 -0.46 -18.38
CA THR A 196 -3.42 -1.36 -19.53
C THR A 196 -2.73 -2.65 -19.09
N SER A 197 -2.50 -3.55 -20.05
CA SER A 197 -1.89 -4.86 -19.85
C SER A 197 -1.06 -5.28 -21.06
N ILE A 198 -0.21 -6.31 -20.89
CA ILE A 198 0.49 -6.93 -22.01
C ILE A 198 -0.51 -7.55 -23.00
N GLU A 199 -1.52 -8.27 -22.50
CA GLU A 199 -2.57 -8.89 -23.34
C GLU A 199 -3.31 -7.88 -24.22
N LYS A 200 -3.68 -6.72 -23.68
CA LYS A 200 -4.39 -5.67 -24.42
C LYS A 200 -3.53 -5.06 -25.54
N VAL A 201 -2.23 -4.87 -25.28
CA VAL A 201 -1.31 -4.21 -26.22
C VAL A 201 -0.78 -5.18 -27.28
N THR A 202 -0.58 -6.44 -26.93
CA THR A 202 0.06 -7.43 -27.81
C THR A 202 -0.93 -8.41 -28.45
N GLY A 203 -2.18 -8.46 -27.96
CA GLY A 203 -3.19 -9.44 -28.39
C GLY A 203 -2.95 -10.85 -27.85
N ARG A 204 -1.93 -11.07 -26.99
CA ARG A 204 -1.58 -12.37 -26.44
C ARG A 204 -1.36 -12.28 -24.94
N LEU A 205 -1.84 -13.26 -24.19
CA LEU A 205 -1.52 -13.43 -22.78
C LEU A 205 -0.24 -14.26 -22.61
N PRO A 206 0.89 -13.70 -22.12
CA PRO A 206 2.07 -14.48 -21.80
C PRO A 206 1.81 -15.55 -20.72
N SER A 207 2.43 -16.72 -20.87
CA SER A 207 2.39 -17.79 -19.87
C SER A 207 3.19 -17.44 -18.59
N TRP A 208 2.95 -18.18 -17.50
CA TRP A 208 3.68 -17.99 -16.24
C TRP A 208 5.19 -18.14 -16.42
N GLU A 209 5.63 -19.15 -17.18
CA GLU A 209 7.05 -19.40 -17.48
C GLU A 209 7.69 -18.26 -18.26
N GLU A 210 7.02 -17.73 -19.29
CA GLU A 210 7.54 -16.58 -20.05
C GLU A 210 7.74 -15.36 -19.15
N PHE A 211 6.82 -15.11 -18.23
CA PHE A 211 6.95 -14.00 -17.27
C PHE A 211 8.13 -14.19 -16.34
N LYS A 212 8.24 -15.36 -15.69
CA LYS A 212 9.34 -15.64 -14.77
C LYS A 212 10.68 -15.54 -15.46
N GLU A 213 10.80 -16.11 -16.64
CA GLU A 213 12.05 -16.09 -17.41
C GLU A 213 12.41 -14.67 -17.83
N ALA A 214 11.44 -13.85 -18.26
CA ALA A 214 11.67 -12.45 -18.59
C ALA A 214 12.14 -11.63 -17.37
N VAL A 215 11.52 -11.82 -16.19
CA VAL A 215 11.95 -11.18 -14.94
C VAL A 215 13.35 -11.63 -14.57
N ARG A 216 13.61 -12.94 -14.58
CA ARG A 216 14.89 -13.56 -14.22
C ARG A 216 16.01 -12.99 -15.09
N GLN A 217 15.88 -13.02 -16.41
CA GLN A 217 16.88 -12.53 -17.35
C GLN A 217 17.18 -11.04 -17.16
N ASN A 218 16.14 -10.21 -16.96
CA ASN A 218 16.34 -8.79 -16.75
C ASN A 218 16.97 -8.49 -15.39
N LEU A 219 16.60 -9.21 -14.33
CA LEU A 219 17.25 -9.09 -13.04
C LEU A 219 18.72 -9.49 -13.12
N GLU A 220 19.05 -10.65 -13.70
CA GLU A 220 20.44 -11.10 -13.88
C GLU A 220 21.29 -10.08 -14.64
N ARG A 221 20.73 -9.49 -15.71
CA ARG A 221 21.40 -8.47 -16.51
C ARG A 221 21.66 -7.19 -15.71
N VAL A 222 20.66 -6.66 -15.02
CA VAL A 222 20.73 -5.36 -14.33
C VAL A 222 21.56 -5.46 -13.06
N PHE A 223 21.40 -6.54 -12.29
CA PHE A 223 22.10 -6.72 -11.01
C PHE A 223 23.45 -7.42 -11.17
N GLY A 224 23.77 -8.00 -12.33
CA GLY A 224 25.04 -8.71 -12.54
C GLY A 224 25.15 -10.02 -11.74
N VAL A 225 24.02 -10.72 -11.58
CA VAL A 225 23.90 -11.91 -10.71
C VAL A 225 23.41 -13.12 -11.50
N LYS A 226 23.44 -14.28 -10.86
CA LYS A 226 22.75 -15.48 -11.33
C LYS A 226 21.58 -15.80 -10.44
N VAL A 227 20.46 -16.22 -11.02
CA VAL A 227 19.27 -16.64 -10.31
C VAL A 227 19.14 -18.15 -10.44
N ARG A 228 19.02 -18.82 -9.30
CA ARG A 228 18.80 -20.27 -9.23
C ARG A 228 17.45 -20.56 -8.57
N PRO A 229 16.79 -21.69 -8.88
CA PRO A 229 15.65 -22.15 -8.09
C PRO A 229 16.00 -22.25 -6.60
N GLY A 230 15.07 -21.87 -5.75
CA GLY A 230 15.17 -22.03 -4.30
C GLY A 230 13.83 -22.38 -3.67
N GLU A 231 13.86 -22.55 -2.35
CA GLU A 231 12.69 -22.88 -1.55
C GLU A 231 12.60 -21.91 -0.37
N ILE A 232 11.38 -21.80 0.18
CA ILE A 232 11.17 -21.07 1.44
C ILE A 232 11.91 -21.82 2.54
N ASP A 233 12.81 -21.11 3.22
CA ASP A 233 13.66 -21.62 4.28
C ASP A 233 12.82 -22.15 5.46
N PRO A 234 13.24 -23.20 6.18
CA PRO A 234 12.53 -23.67 7.36
C PRO A 234 12.28 -22.58 8.42
N GLU A 235 13.24 -21.68 8.64
CA GLU A 235 13.08 -20.55 9.57
C GLU A 235 12.02 -19.56 9.06
N GLU A 236 12.02 -19.28 7.76
CA GLU A 236 11.01 -18.43 7.11
C GLU A 236 9.61 -19.05 7.20
N LYS A 237 9.50 -20.39 7.10
CA LYS A 237 8.25 -21.10 7.30
C LYS A 237 7.75 -20.96 8.75
N VAL A 238 8.63 -21.07 9.75
CA VAL A 238 8.26 -20.87 11.16
C VAL A 238 7.73 -19.46 11.38
N VAL A 239 8.48 -18.43 10.97
CA VAL A 239 8.06 -17.03 11.11
C VAL A 239 6.79 -16.75 10.32
N PHE A 240 6.63 -17.32 9.13
CA PHE A 240 5.39 -17.22 8.36
C PHE A 240 4.19 -17.76 9.14
N GLN A 241 4.30 -18.93 9.77
CA GLN A 241 3.20 -19.51 10.54
C GLN A 241 2.87 -18.70 11.80
N GLU A 242 3.86 -18.06 12.43
CA GLU A 242 3.63 -17.13 13.55
C GLU A 242 2.89 -15.86 13.10
N LEU A 243 3.28 -15.30 11.94
CA LEU A 243 2.74 -14.03 11.44
C LEU A 243 1.40 -14.20 10.71
N ARG A 244 1.15 -15.34 10.08
CA ARG A 244 -0.08 -15.63 9.33
C ARG A 244 -1.35 -15.31 10.11
N PRO A 245 -1.58 -15.82 11.34
CA PRO A 245 -2.81 -15.53 12.08
C PRO A 245 -2.99 -14.04 12.36
N VAL A 246 -1.92 -13.25 12.50
CA VAL A 246 -1.99 -11.80 12.69
C VAL A 246 -2.45 -11.12 11.40
N TYR A 247 -1.74 -11.33 10.29
CA TYR A 247 -2.01 -10.61 9.04
C TYR A 247 -3.28 -11.06 8.31
N THR A 248 -3.78 -12.26 8.60
CA THR A 248 -5.09 -12.73 8.12
C THR A 248 -6.22 -12.48 9.12
N SER A 249 -5.92 -11.91 10.30
CA SER A 249 -6.96 -11.64 11.30
C SER A 249 -7.89 -10.53 10.85
N GLU A 250 -9.11 -10.59 11.36
CA GLU A 250 -10.07 -9.51 11.23
C GLU A 250 -9.56 -8.22 11.89
N GLU A 251 -8.88 -8.33 13.04
CA GLU A 251 -8.28 -7.18 13.74
C GLU A 251 -7.29 -6.43 12.84
N TRP A 252 -6.44 -7.15 12.10
CA TRP A 252 -5.51 -6.53 11.17
C TRP A 252 -6.21 -5.94 9.94
N ILE A 253 -7.09 -6.70 9.30
CA ILE A 253 -7.81 -6.24 8.09
C ILE A 253 -8.65 -4.98 8.41
N TYR A 254 -9.35 -4.99 9.55
CA TYR A 254 -10.17 -3.88 10.04
C TYR A 254 -9.46 -2.96 11.02
N LYS A 255 -8.11 -2.99 11.08
CA LYS A 255 -7.27 -2.14 11.95
C LYS A 255 -7.74 -0.68 11.93
N ARG A 256 -8.15 -0.22 10.76
CA ARG A 256 -8.77 1.07 10.49
C ARG A 256 -10.15 0.83 9.88
N SER A 257 -11.19 0.88 10.71
CA SER A 257 -12.60 0.80 10.32
C SER A 257 -13.38 1.87 11.07
N SER A 258 -13.83 2.89 10.36
CA SER A 258 -14.64 3.93 11.00
C SER A 258 -16.03 3.44 11.38
N ASN A 259 -16.58 2.42 10.71
CA ASN A 259 -17.82 1.79 11.17
C ASN A 259 -17.64 1.08 12.52
N ARG A 260 -16.53 0.36 12.74
CA ARG A 260 -16.24 -0.23 14.07
C ARG A 260 -15.94 0.82 15.13
N ARG A 261 -15.23 1.89 14.75
CA ARG A 261 -14.80 2.94 15.69
C ARG A 261 -15.85 4.04 15.93
N PHE A 262 -16.89 4.17 15.11
CA PHE A 262 -17.90 5.23 15.24
C PHE A 262 -19.33 4.73 15.03
N GLY A 263 -19.55 3.42 14.88
CA GLY A 263 -20.88 2.84 14.67
C GLY A 263 -21.79 2.92 15.90
N GLU A 264 -21.23 2.71 17.09
CA GLU A 264 -21.93 2.87 18.37
C GLU A 264 -21.18 3.90 19.23
N LEU A 265 -21.86 4.99 19.56
CA LEU A 265 -21.33 6.08 20.38
C LEU A 265 -22.34 6.42 21.49
N PRO A 266 -21.89 6.90 22.66
CA PRO A 266 -22.78 7.35 23.72
C PRO A 266 -23.74 8.46 23.27
N ASP A 267 -24.88 8.58 23.96
CA ASP A 267 -25.84 9.66 23.73
C ASP A 267 -25.18 11.04 23.90
N GLY A 268 -25.59 11.99 23.05
CA GLY A 268 -25.08 13.36 23.07
C GLY A 268 -23.71 13.56 22.39
N ILE A 269 -23.07 12.49 21.91
CA ILE A 269 -21.89 12.59 21.04
C ILE A 269 -22.32 13.05 19.64
N ARG A 270 -21.64 14.07 19.12
CA ARG A 270 -21.80 14.53 17.72
C ARG A 270 -20.57 14.15 16.92
N THR A 271 -20.77 13.74 15.67
CA THR A 271 -19.66 13.32 14.80
C THR A 271 -19.49 14.25 13.61
N GLY A 272 -18.25 14.37 13.13
CA GLY A 272 -17.96 15.02 11.86
C GLY A 272 -16.82 14.29 11.12
N LYS A 273 -16.71 14.54 9.82
CA LYS A 273 -15.74 13.92 8.93
C LYS A 273 -15.23 14.94 7.93
N ASN A 274 -13.91 15.09 7.85
CA ASN A 274 -13.30 15.87 6.78
C ASN A 274 -12.24 15.05 6.04
N ARG A 275 -12.10 15.35 4.75
CA ARG A 275 -11.03 14.84 3.89
C ARG A 275 -10.23 16.02 3.37
N ARG A 276 -8.91 15.89 3.40
CA ARG A 276 -7.98 16.90 2.88
C ARG A 276 -6.94 16.22 2.01
N LYS A 277 -6.88 16.66 0.75
CA LYS A 277 -5.82 16.26 -0.18
C LYS A 277 -4.69 17.29 -0.12
N ALA A 278 -3.63 16.96 0.62
CA ALA A 278 -2.34 17.63 0.50
C ALA A 278 -1.51 16.88 -0.56
N ARG A 279 -0.21 16.64 -0.33
CA ARG A 279 0.56 15.68 -1.15
C ARG A 279 0.03 14.24 -1.01
N LYS A 280 -0.52 13.92 0.15
CA LYS A 280 -1.24 12.67 0.45
C LYS A 280 -2.64 13.00 0.96
N LEU A 281 -3.54 12.03 0.85
CA LEU A 281 -4.91 12.14 1.36
C LEU A 281 -4.90 11.85 2.86
N VAL A 282 -5.43 12.78 3.65
CA VAL A 282 -5.73 12.59 5.07
C VAL A 282 -7.23 12.73 5.27
N ILE A 283 -7.84 11.76 5.94
CA ILE A 283 -9.23 11.73 6.35
C ILE A 283 -9.23 11.79 7.89
N ALA A 284 -10.02 12.68 8.46
CA ALA A 284 -10.26 12.76 9.89
C ALA A 284 -11.73 12.51 10.16
N ARG A 285 -12.02 11.64 11.12
CA ARG A 285 -13.34 11.46 11.72
C ARG A 285 -13.23 11.77 13.20
N VAL A 286 -14.13 12.58 13.71
CA VAL A 286 -14.12 13.01 15.10
C VAL A 286 -15.49 12.82 15.73
N ALA A 287 -15.49 12.56 17.02
CA ALA A 287 -16.65 12.53 17.89
C ALA A 287 -16.41 13.53 19.03
N VAL A 288 -17.36 14.41 19.26
CA VAL A 288 -17.29 15.50 20.23
C VAL A 288 -18.45 15.36 21.20
N ASP A 289 -18.17 15.48 22.50
CA ASP A 289 -19.20 15.40 23.54
C ASP A 289 -20.04 16.67 23.68
N ALA A 290 -21.02 16.62 24.58
CA ALA A 290 -21.91 17.74 24.87
C ALA A 290 -21.16 18.94 25.49
N GLN A 291 -20.02 18.71 26.14
CA GLN A 291 -19.16 19.73 26.74
C GLN A 291 -18.21 20.38 25.73
N GLY A 292 -18.23 19.94 24.46
CA GLY A 292 -17.35 20.47 23.42
C GLY A 292 -15.92 19.96 23.56
N ARG A 293 -15.72 18.74 24.06
CA ARG A 293 -14.42 18.06 24.07
C ARG A 293 -14.38 16.90 23.09
N ILE A 294 -13.21 16.66 22.52
CA ILE A 294 -13.00 15.54 21.60
C ILE A 294 -13.09 14.24 22.39
N TYR A 295 -14.17 13.50 22.20
CA TYR A 295 -14.36 12.17 22.77
C TYR A 295 -13.51 11.12 22.03
N ARG A 296 -13.41 11.22 20.70
CA ARG A 296 -12.63 10.30 19.87
C ARG A 296 -12.20 10.98 18.57
N ALA A 297 -11.00 10.68 18.11
CA ALA A 297 -10.52 11.02 16.79
C ALA A 297 -9.99 9.76 16.09
N MET A 298 -10.16 9.71 14.78
CA MET A 298 -9.53 8.72 13.91
C MET A 298 -9.00 9.44 12.68
N LEU A 299 -7.73 9.22 12.40
CA LEU A 299 -7.06 9.63 11.19
C LEU A 299 -7.01 8.43 10.23
N ALA A 300 -7.04 8.67 8.93
CA ALA A 300 -6.86 7.63 7.93
C ALA A 300 -6.35 8.23 6.62
N GLY A 301 -5.76 7.43 5.75
CA GLY A 301 -5.30 7.95 4.46
C GLY A 301 -4.31 7.06 3.72
N ASP A 302 -3.83 7.57 2.58
CA ASP A 302 -2.86 6.91 1.70
C ASP A 302 -1.40 7.34 1.99
N PHE A 303 -1.18 8.00 3.12
CA PHE A 303 0.12 8.50 3.57
C PHE A 303 0.98 7.42 4.23
N PHE A 304 2.22 7.79 4.51
CA PHE A 304 3.19 6.97 5.25
C PHE A 304 3.50 7.67 6.57
N ILE A 305 3.56 6.89 7.65
CA ILE A 305 4.01 7.36 8.97
C ILE A 305 4.81 6.25 9.64
N GLN A 306 5.92 6.62 10.29
CA GLN A 306 6.77 5.73 11.08
C GLN A 306 7.16 6.41 12.40
N PRO A 307 7.24 5.69 13.54
CA PRO A 307 6.86 4.28 13.69
C PRO A 307 5.35 4.08 13.49
N ALA A 308 4.94 2.86 13.11
CA ALA A 308 3.55 2.58 12.74
C ALA A 308 2.52 2.98 13.82
N GLY A 309 2.86 2.80 15.11
CA GLY A 309 2.00 3.17 16.24
C GLY A 309 1.87 4.68 16.49
N ALA A 310 2.62 5.52 15.76
CA ALA A 310 2.57 6.96 15.99
C ALA A 310 1.19 7.55 15.68
N LEU A 311 0.48 7.00 14.71
CA LEU A 311 -0.83 7.50 14.30
C LEU A 311 -1.90 7.24 15.37
N GLU A 312 -1.91 6.06 15.99
CA GLU A 312 -2.78 5.75 17.13
C GLU A 312 -2.44 6.63 18.35
N GLU A 313 -1.17 6.92 18.60
CA GLU A 313 -0.78 7.82 19.70
C GLU A 313 -1.19 9.27 19.44
N MET A 314 -1.13 9.74 18.19
CA MET A 314 -1.69 11.04 17.79
C MET A 314 -3.19 11.11 18.06
N GLU A 315 -3.94 10.08 17.66
CA GLU A 315 -5.39 9.98 17.90
C GLU A 315 -5.73 10.01 19.39
N LYS A 316 -5.00 9.24 20.21
CA LYS A 316 -5.17 9.25 21.68
C LYS A 316 -4.86 10.61 22.29
N SER A 317 -3.84 11.31 21.78
CA SER A 317 -3.45 12.62 22.31
C SER A 317 -4.54 13.68 22.13
N LEU A 318 -5.44 13.50 21.16
CA LEU A 318 -6.59 14.39 20.94
C LEU A 318 -7.74 14.16 21.94
N HIS A 319 -7.78 13.03 22.66
CA HIS A 319 -8.88 12.75 23.58
C HIS A 319 -8.93 13.77 24.72
N GLY A 320 -10.12 14.34 24.97
CA GLY A 320 -10.35 15.36 26.00
C GLY A 320 -9.92 16.79 25.62
N ALA A 321 -9.34 16.98 24.43
CA ALA A 321 -8.99 18.31 23.92
C ALA A 321 -10.25 19.15 23.67
N GLU A 322 -10.15 20.47 23.86
CA GLU A 322 -11.24 21.39 23.55
C GLU A 322 -11.47 21.46 22.04
N ALA A 323 -12.69 21.15 21.61
CA ALA A 323 -13.01 20.90 20.20
C ALA A 323 -12.76 22.14 19.32
N LEU A 324 -13.03 23.34 19.85
CA LEU A 324 -12.92 24.59 19.10
C LEU A 324 -11.58 25.31 19.29
N ASP A 325 -10.64 24.72 20.03
CA ASP A 325 -9.27 25.23 20.17
C ASP A 325 -8.40 24.73 19.00
N GLU A 326 -8.48 25.43 17.87
CA GLU A 326 -7.74 25.08 16.65
C GLU A 326 -6.22 25.06 16.88
N GLU A 327 -5.69 26.03 17.62
CA GLU A 327 -4.28 26.10 17.97
C GLU A 327 -3.88 24.96 18.91
N GLY A 328 -4.75 24.62 19.87
CA GLY A 328 -4.57 23.46 20.75
C GLY A 328 -4.48 22.15 19.99
N ILE A 329 -5.38 21.92 19.03
CA ILE A 329 -5.36 20.72 18.16
C ILE A 329 -4.06 20.64 17.36
N GLN A 330 -3.62 21.75 16.76
CA GLN A 330 -2.35 21.82 16.03
C GLN A 330 -1.16 21.50 16.95
N ARG A 331 -1.12 22.10 18.14
CA ARG A 331 -0.06 21.90 19.13
C ARG A 331 0.00 20.45 19.59
N ILE A 332 -1.13 19.85 19.95
CA ILE A 332 -1.22 18.45 20.39
C ILE A 332 -0.64 17.49 19.34
N LEU A 333 -1.02 17.66 18.07
CA LEU A 333 -0.52 16.80 17.00
C LEU A 333 0.95 17.05 16.68
N GLY A 334 1.40 18.31 16.72
CA GLY A 334 2.81 18.68 16.58
C GLY A 334 3.68 18.07 17.67
N ASP A 335 3.25 18.22 18.93
CA ASP A 335 3.93 17.68 20.11
C ASP A 335 3.95 16.15 20.08
N ALA A 336 2.87 15.49 19.66
CA ALA A 336 2.82 14.05 19.49
C ALA A 336 3.84 13.58 18.45
N LEU A 337 3.86 14.19 17.25
CA LEU A 337 4.83 13.85 16.21
C LEU A 337 6.27 14.06 16.67
N ALA A 338 6.56 15.18 17.34
CA ALA A 338 7.89 15.50 17.86
C ALA A 338 8.32 14.50 18.96
N ARG A 339 7.47 14.24 19.95
CA ARG A 339 7.70 13.29 21.04
C ARG A 339 7.97 11.88 20.53
N LEU A 340 7.22 11.45 19.51
CA LEU A 340 7.34 10.12 18.90
C LEU A 340 8.48 10.04 17.88
N LYS A 341 9.14 11.18 17.57
CA LYS A 341 10.12 11.32 16.48
C LYS A 341 9.56 10.76 15.16
N ALA A 342 8.27 11.00 14.93
CA ALA A 342 7.55 10.39 13.84
C ALA A 342 8.00 11.00 12.49
N GLN A 343 8.23 10.13 11.52
CA GLN A 343 8.52 10.50 10.14
C GLN A 343 7.25 10.40 9.31
N THR A 344 6.85 11.50 8.69
CA THR A 344 5.65 11.60 7.84
C THR A 344 6.03 12.11 6.46
N PRO A 345 6.61 11.27 5.57
CA PRO A 345 7.06 11.72 4.26
C PRO A 345 5.94 12.44 3.49
N MET A 346 6.25 13.65 3.01
CA MET A 346 5.35 14.55 2.26
C MET A 346 4.21 15.18 3.07
N LEU A 347 4.14 14.99 4.39
CA LEU A 347 3.11 15.60 5.23
C LEU A 347 3.72 16.31 6.45
N THR A 348 3.10 17.41 6.87
CA THR A 348 3.43 18.14 8.10
C THR A 348 2.40 17.88 9.20
N ALA A 349 2.65 18.35 10.43
CA ALA A 349 1.67 18.31 11.52
C ALA A 349 0.35 19.04 11.15
N GLU A 350 0.47 20.16 10.44
CA GLU A 350 -0.68 20.93 9.95
C GLU A 350 -1.54 20.10 8.99
N ASP A 351 -0.93 19.24 8.18
CA ASP A 351 -1.66 18.38 7.26
C ASP A 351 -2.58 17.38 7.95
N PHE A 352 -2.24 16.99 9.18
CA PHE A 352 -3.10 16.17 10.03
C PHE A 352 -4.11 17.01 10.84
N ALA A 353 -3.71 18.19 11.31
CA ALA A 353 -4.55 19.03 12.15
C ALA A 353 -5.74 19.65 11.41
N LEU A 354 -5.53 20.15 10.19
CA LEU A 354 -6.58 20.82 9.41
C LEU A 354 -7.83 19.95 9.16
N PRO A 355 -7.74 18.68 8.71
CA PRO A 355 -8.93 17.85 8.58
C PRO A 355 -9.57 17.54 9.94
N VAL A 356 -8.81 17.43 11.04
CA VAL A 356 -9.39 17.27 12.39
C VAL A 356 -10.22 18.49 12.76
N ILE A 357 -9.66 19.69 12.61
CA ILE A 357 -10.34 20.97 12.89
C ILE A 357 -11.63 21.09 12.09
N GLN A 358 -11.59 20.76 10.80
CA GLN A 358 -12.76 20.85 9.94
C GLN A 358 -13.82 19.80 10.28
N ALA A 359 -13.40 18.58 10.62
CA ALA A 359 -14.31 17.54 11.11
C ALA A 359 -14.97 17.97 12.43
N VAL A 360 -14.25 18.67 13.30
CA VAL A 360 -14.82 19.20 14.54
C VAL A 360 -15.83 20.33 14.27
N LYS A 361 -15.53 21.25 13.35
CA LYS A 361 -16.47 22.30 12.94
C LYS A 361 -17.78 21.71 12.41
N GLU A 362 -17.70 20.64 11.62
CA GLU A 362 -18.87 19.89 11.16
C GLU A 362 -19.63 19.26 12.33
N ALA A 363 -18.95 18.53 13.23
CA ALA A 363 -19.55 17.91 14.41
C ALA A 363 -20.28 18.93 15.30
N MET A 364 -19.73 20.14 15.39
CA MET A 364 -20.28 21.23 16.19
C MET A 364 -21.36 22.04 15.47
N GLY A 365 -21.70 21.70 14.22
CA GLY A 365 -22.71 22.42 13.42
C GLY A 365 -22.27 23.79 12.93
N LYS A 366 -20.96 24.06 12.89
CA LYS A 366 -20.37 25.35 12.47
C LYS A 366 -20.05 25.45 10.98
N ASN A 367 -20.24 24.37 10.21
CA ASN A 367 -20.14 24.39 8.75
C ASN A 367 -21.52 24.61 8.10
N ARG A 368 -21.96 25.87 8.05
CA ARG A 368 -22.93 26.35 7.04
C ARG A 368 -22.38 27.60 6.38
N SER A 369 -21.46 27.42 5.44
CA SER A 369 -21.25 28.33 4.32
C SER A 369 -20.43 27.61 3.25
N LEU A 370 -20.99 27.63 2.03
CA LEU A 370 -20.59 26.95 0.79
C LEU A 370 -19.13 27.13 0.38
#